data_AF-A0A8U1FBV9-F1
#
_entry.id   AF-A0A8U1FBV9-F1
#
_cell.length_a   1.000
_cell.length_b   1.000
_cell.length_c   1.000
_cell.angle_alpha   90.00
_cell.angle_beta   90.00
_cell.angle_gamma   90.00
#
_symmetry.space_group_name_H-M   'P 1'
#
loop_
_entity.id
_entity.type
_entity.pdbx_description
1 polymer ?
#
loop_
_entity_poly.entity_id
_entity_poly.type
_entity_poly.pdbx_seq_one_letter_code
_entity_poly.pdbx_strand_id
1 'polypeptide(L)'
;MAMLTILLLLSAAIVLGEAFDLRATNAVVVEEQQEVGAAESDPPCPGGWTKYESRCFMFVNTAMTWPQAESYCLSLRANLASVHNCGENYNLQQLVLKNTGQQHSTWIGGFDAIQVEYTHR
;
A
#
# COMPACT_ATOMS: atom_id res chain seq x y z
N MET A 1 -11.85 11.72 62.82
CA MET A 1 -10.91 10.59 63.03
C MET A 1 -11.03 9.52 61.95
N ALA A 2 -12.24 9.14 61.50
CA ALA A 2 -12.42 8.15 60.42
C ALA A 2 -11.86 8.53 59.04
N MET A 3 -11.75 9.82 58.70
CA MET A 3 -11.22 10.26 57.40
C MET A 3 -9.69 10.11 57.29
N LEU A 4 -8.98 10.31 58.40
CA LEU A 4 -7.52 10.15 58.47
C LEU A 4 -7.11 8.66 58.43
N THR A 5 -7.94 7.77 58.98
CA THR A 5 -7.69 6.32 58.92
C THR A 5 -7.90 5.76 57.52
N ILE A 6 -8.88 6.26 56.75
CA ILE A 6 -9.11 5.84 55.36
C ILE A 6 -7.95 6.25 54.45
N LEU A 7 -7.40 7.46 54.61
CA LEU A 7 -6.26 7.95 53.83
C LEU A 7 -4.99 7.14 54.10
N LEU A 8 -4.75 6.73 55.35
CA LEU A 8 -3.62 5.89 55.73
C LEU A 8 -3.76 4.44 55.24
N LEU A 9 -4.99 3.91 55.15
CA LEU A 9 -5.24 2.58 54.60
C LEU A 9 -5.09 2.54 53.07
N LEU A 10 -5.50 3.61 52.38
CA LEU A 10 -5.33 3.73 50.92
C LEU A 10 -3.86 3.86 50.53
N SER A 11 -3.04 4.58 51.30
CA SER A 11 -1.60 4.67 51.02
C SER A 11 -0.87 3.35 51.30
N ALA A 12 -1.28 2.59 52.32
CA ALA A 12 -0.74 1.27 52.61
C ALA A 12 -1.09 0.23 51.53
N ALA A 13 -2.28 0.32 50.93
CA ALA A 13 -2.71 -0.57 49.84
C ALA A 13 -1.88 -0.36 48.56
N ILE A 14 -1.39 0.86 48.31
CA ILE A 14 -0.54 1.19 47.16
C ILE A 14 0.89 0.66 47.34
N VAL A 15 1.38 0.57 48.59
CA VAL A 15 2.76 0.09 48.89
C VAL A 15 2.85 -1.44 48.87
N LEU A 16 1.75 -2.17 49.01
CA LEU A 16 1.71 -3.65 48.95
C LEU A 16 1.28 -4.21 47.59
N GLY A 17 0.96 -3.35 46.62
CA GLY A 17 0.39 -3.71 45.33
C GLY A 17 1.42 -3.89 44.20
N GLU A 18 2.57 -4.51 44.44
CA GLU A 18 3.50 -4.95 43.38
C GLU A 18 4.01 -6.36 43.73
N ALA A 19 3.13 -7.34 43.52
CA ALA A 19 3.49 -8.71 43.20
C ALA A 19 2.38 -9.25 42.28
N PHE A 20 2.38 -8.78 41.03
CA PHE A 20 1.63 -9.42 39.97
C PHE A 20 2.35 -10.73 39.65
N ASP A 21 1.88 -11.85 40.19
CA ASP A 21 2.27 -13.16 39.67
C ASP A 21 1.08 -14.14 39.59
N LEU A 22 1.10 -14.87 38.48
CA LEU A 22 0.05 -15.64 37.82
C LEU A 22 -0.29 -16.93 38.58
N ARG A 23 -1.58 -17.27 38.70
CA ARG A 23 -2.13 -18.65 38.63
C ARG A 23 -3.63 -18.71 38.87
N ALA A 24 -4.40 -18.57 37.78
CA ALA A 24 -5.72 -19.17 37.56
C ALA A 24 -6.17 -18.65 36.19
N THR A 25 -5.97 -19.38 35.10
CA THR A 25 -6.92 -20.42 34.69
C THR A 25 -6.21 -21.51 33.89
N ASN A 26 -6.63 -22.76 34.09
CA ASN A 26 -6.48 -23.80 33.07
C ASN A 26 -7.40 -23.43 31.89
N ALA A 27 -6.91 -22.59 30.99
CA ALA A 27 -7.45 -22.47 29.65
C ALA A 27 -6.47 -23.21 28.73
N VAL A 28 -6.93 -24.30 28.12
CA VAL A 28 -6.31 -24.79 26.89
C VAL A 28 -6.52 -23.69 25.87
N VAL A 29 -5.57 -22.76 25.79
CA VAL A 29 -5.37 -21.98 24.58
C VAL A 29 -4.89 -23.00 23.55
N VAL A 30 -5.77 -23.30 22.60
CA VAL A 30 -5.31 -23.73 21.29
C VAL A 30 -4.40 -22.60 20.84
N GLU A 31 -3.10 -22.84 20.92
CA GLU A 31 -2.08 -21.96 20.35
C GLU A 31 -2.31 -22.04 18.84
N GLU A 32 -3.20 -21.17 18.35
CA GLU A 32 -3.22 -20.82 16.95
C GLU A 32 -1.82 -20.29 16.67
N GLN A 33 -1.05 -21.09 15.94
CA GLN A 33 0.30 -20.76 15.53
C GLN A 33 0.20 -19.54 14.60
N GLN A 34 0.06 -18.36 15.20
CA GLN A 34 0.36 -17.11 14.55
C GLN A 34 1.87 -17.12 14.40
N GLU A 35 2.34 -17.66 13.26
CA GLU A 35 3.66 -17.32 12.76
C GLU A 35 3.74 -15.80 12.82
N VAL A 36 4.64 -15.28 13.66
CA VAL A 36 5.02 -13.88 13.62
C VAL A 36 5.76 -13.71 12.31
N GLY A 37 4.99 -13.54 11.24
CA GLY A 37 5.49 -13.28 9.91
C GLY A 37 6.41 -12.08 10.02
N ALA A 38 7.69 -12.28 9.70
CA ALA A 38 8.58 -11.19 9.37
C ALA A 38 7.78 -10.24 8.47
N ALA A 39 7.79 -8.93 8.76
CA ALA A 39 7.09 -7.95 7.94
C ALA A 39 7.36 -8.26 6.47
N GLU A 40 6.39 -8.88 5.78
CA GLU A 40 6.60 -9.34 4.41
C GLU A 40 6.71 -8.07 3.59
N SER A 41 7.95 -7.68 3.29
CA SER A 41 8.21 -6.64 2.33
C SER A 41 7.59 -7.10 1.02
N ASP A 42 6.75 -6.26 0.41
CA ASP A 42 6.20 -6.51 -0.93
C ASP A 42 7.30 -7.06 -1.85
N PRO A 43 7.02 -8.07 -2.69
CA PRO A 43 8.03 -8.65 -3.56
C PRO A 43 8.70 -7.59 -4.46
N PRO A 44 9.96 -7.81 -4.87
CA PRO A 44 10.63 -6.91 -5.81
C PRO A 44 9.96 -6.98 -7.18
N CYS A 45 10.01 -5.87 -7.92
CA CYS A 45 9.51 -5.85 -9.29
C CYS A 45 10.42 -6.64 -10.24
N PRO A 46 9.89 -7.20 -11.34
CA PRO A 46 10.71 -7.83 -12.37
C PRO A 46 11.75 -6.87 -12.95
N GLY A 47 12.80 -7.41 -13.56
CA GLY A 47 13.85 -6.59 -14.19
C GLY A 47 13.28 -5.61 -15.21
N GLY A 48 13.72 -4.35 -15.15
CA GLY A 48 13.23 -3.26 -16.02
C GLY A 48 11.97 -2.55 -15.52
N TRP A 49 11.37 -3.01 -14.41
CA TRP A 49 10.22 -2.36 -13.78
C TRP A 49 10.65 -1.54 -12.56
N THR A 50 9.98 -0.41 -12.34
CA THR A 50 10.18 0.48 -11.21
C THR A 50 9.06 0.28 -10.20
N LYS A 51 9.44 0.01 -8.95
CA LYS A 51 8.49 -0.17 -7.85
C LYS A 51 8.00 1.17 -7.32
N TYR A 52 6.69 1.28 -7.12
CA TYR A 52 6.06 2.33 -6.34
C TYR A 52 4.97 1.69 -5.49
N GLU A 53 5.13 1.75 -4.17
CA GLU A 53 4.31 0.99 -3.20
C GLU A 53 4.26 -0.50 -3.58
N SER A 54 3.07 -1.10 -3.65
CA SER A 54 2.86 -2.51 -4.01
C SER A 54 2.73 -2.74 -5.52
N ARG A 55 3.03 -1.73 -6.36
CA ARG A 55 2.85 -1.79 -7.82
C ARG A 55 4.17 -1.60 -8.58
N CYS A 56 4.22 -2.13 -9.79
CA CYS A 56 5.37 -2.08 -10.69
C CYS A 56 5.00 -1.34 -11.98
N PHE A 57 5.86 -0.41 -12.40
CA PHE A 57 5.65 0.42 -13.58
C PHE A 57 6.84 0.37 -14.53
N MET A 58 6.60 0.48 -15.83
CA MET A 58 7.63 0.52 -16.86
C MET A 58 7.33 1.64 -17.84
N PHE A 59 8.36 2.42 -18.19
CA PHE A 59 8.28 3.37 -19.30
C PHE A 59 8.76 2.70 -20.58
N VAL A 60 7.93 2.75 -21.61
CA VAL A 60 8.23 2.18 -22.94
C VAL A 60 8.54 3.33 -23.88
N ASN A 61 9.81 3.50 -24.23
CA ASN A 61 10.28 4.59 -25.08
C ASN A 61 10.09 4.27 -26.58
N THR A 62 8.85 3.94 -26.97
CA THR A 62 8.49 3.66 -28.37
C THR A 62 7.16 4.32 -28.67
N ALA A 63 7.14 5.18 -29.68
CA ALA A 63 5.94 5.89 -30.08
C ALA A 63 4.90 4.91 -30.64
N MET A 64 3.69 4.94 -30.08
CA MET A 64 2.57 4.08 -30.44
C MET A 64 1.27 4.89 -30.38
N THR A 65 0.24 4.47 -31.12
CA THR A 65 -1.13 4.92 -30.84
C THR A 65 -1.58 4.35 -29.49
N TRP A 66 -2.57 4.98 -28.85
CA TRP A 66 -3.12 4.48 -27.58
C TRP A 66 -3.50 2.98 -27.61
N PRO A 67 -4.27 2.46 -28.60
CA PRO A 67 -4.63 1.04 -28.62
C PRO A 67 -3.44 0.11 -28.84
N GLN A 68 -2.42 0.55 -29.59
CA GLN A 68 -1.18 -0.21 -29.75
C GLN A 68 -0.39 -0.28 -28.45
N ALA A 69 -0.34 0.83 -27.70
CA ALA A 69 0.35 0.88 -26.40
C ALA A 69 -0.33 -0.04 -25.37
N GLU A 70 -1.67 -0.02 -25.30
CA GLU A 70 -2.42 -0.94 -24.43
C GLU A 70 -2.21 -2.40 -24.83
N SER A 71 -2.31 -2.71 -26.14
CA SER A 71 -2.02 -4.06 -26.64
C SER A 71 -0.61 -4.52 -26.30
N TYR A 72 0.38 -3.63 -26.32
CA TYR A 72 1.75 -3.94 -25.93
C TYR A 72 1.84 -4.22 -24.42
N CYS A 73 1.25 -3.40 -23.57
CA CYS A 73 1.19 -3.65 -22.12
C CYS A 73 0.54 -5.00 -21.79
N LEU A 74 -0.56 -5.35 -22.47
CA LEU A 74 -1.24 -6.64 -22.31
C LEU A 74 -0.34 -7.83 -22.69
N SER A 75 0.51 -7.68 -23.72
CA SER A 75 1.49 -8.71 -24.10
C SER A 75 2.54 -8.99 -23.00
N LEU A 76 2.78 -8.00 -22.13
CA LEU A 76 3.66 -8.11 -20.96
C LEU A 76 2.91 -8.57 -19.69
N ARG A 77 1.63 -8.97 -19.82
CA ARG A 77 0.72 -9.26 -18.69
C ARG A 77 0.55 -8.05 -17.76
N ALA A 78 0.50 -6.85 -18.33
CA ALA A 78 0.26 -5.59 -17.65
C ALA A 78 -0.83 -4.78 -18.36
N ASN A 79 -1.10 -3.56 -17.92
CA ASN A 79 -2.02 -2.60 -18.56
C ASN A 79 -1.32 -1.23 -18.62
N LEU A 80 -1.82 -0.30 -19.44
CA LEU A 80 -1.41 1.09 -19.31
C LEU A 80 -1.66 1.58 -17.88
N ALA A 81 -0.77 2.43 -17.38
CA ALA A 81 -0.79 2.83 -15.97
C ALA A 81 -2.08 3.59 -15.62
N SER A 82 -2.84 3.09 -14.65
CA SER A 82 -3.91 3.83 -13.99
C SER A 82 -3.32 4.61 -12.81
N VAL A 83 -3.57 5.91 -12.75
CA VAL A 83 -3.07 6.80 -11.69
C VAL A 83 -4.10 6.89 -10.57
N HIS A 84 -3.74 6.52 -9.34
CA HIS A 84 -4.68 6.51 -8.22
C HIS A 84 -4.49 7.62 -7.20
N ASN A 85 -3.36 8.32 -7.22
CA ASN A 85 -3.11 9.47 -6.34
C ASN A 85 -2.02 10.41 -6.90
N CYS A 86 -1.86 11.57 -6.26
CA CYS A 86 -0.88 12.58 -6.68
C CYS A 86 0.57 12.10 -6.55
N GLY A 87 0.87 11.27 -5.55
CA GLY A 87 2.20 10.70 -5.34
C GLY A 87 2.59 9.76 -6.48
N GLU A 88 1.67 8.88 -6.87
CA GLU A 88 1.85 8.00 -8.01
C GLU A 88 2.04 8.80 -9.32
N ASN A 89 1.19 9.80 -9.57
CA ASN A 89 1.33 10.68 -10.72
C ASN A 89 2.73 11.33 -10.79
N TYR A 90 3.21 11.86 -9.66
CA TYR A 90 4.53 12.46 -9.57
C TYR A 90 5.63 11.45 -9.88
N ASN A 91 5.55 10.24 -9.32
CA ASN A 91 6.54 9.19 -9.56
C ASN A 91 6.57 8.73 -11.02
N LEU A 92 5.41 8.64 -11.69
CA LEU A 92 5.34 8.34 -13.13
C LEU A 92 5.99 9.44 -13.97
N GLN A 93 5.78 10.72 -13.64
CA GLN A 93 6.47 11.83 -14.31
C GLN A 93 7.98 11.79 -14.09
N GLN A 94 8.45 11.40 -12.89
CA GLN A 94 9.87 11.20 -12.63
C GLN A 94 10.43 10.00 -13.40
N LEU A 95 9.65 8.93 -13.56
CA LEU A 95 10.03 7.77 -14.36
C LEU A 95 10.25 8.17 -15.82
N VAL A 96 9.34 8.97 -16.40
CA VAL A 96 9.51 9.51 -17.76
C VAL A 96 10.77 10.36 -17.84
N LEU A 97 10.90 11.38 -16.98
CA LEU A 97 12.05 12.28 -16.93
C LEU A 97 13.39 11.55 -16.85
N LYS A 98 13.48 10.53 -15.98
CA LYS A 98 14.70 9.74 -15.79
C LYS A 98 15.08 8.94 -17.04
N ASN A 99 14.11 8.46 -17.81
CA ASN A 99 14.36 7.63 -19.00
C ASN A 99 14.60 8.46 -20.27
N THR A 100 14.09 9.69 -20.34
CA THR A 100 14.13 10.51 -21.55
C THR A 100 14.98 11.78 -21.42
N GLY A 101 15.30 12.21 -20.18
CA GLY A 101 15.95 13.48 -19.87
C GLY A 101 15.03 14.70 -19.86
N GLN A 102 13.73 14.55 -20.17
CA GLN A 102 12.74 15.63 -20.13
C GLN A 102 11.31 15.10 -19.92
N GLN A 103 10.37 15.98 -19.60
CA GLN A 103 8.96 15.58 -19.52
C GLN A 103 8.39 15.35 -20.93
N HIS A 104 7.68 14.24 -21.12
CA HIS A 104 6.99 13.90 -22.37
C HIS A 104 5.55 13.46 -22.09
N SER A 105 4.65 13.83 -22.98
CA SER A 105 3.31 13.25 -23.03
C SER A 105 3.41 11.74 -23.24
N THR A 106 2.82 10.98 -22.32
CA THR A 106 2.90 9.51 -22.27
C THR A 106 1.50 8.94 -22.09
N TRP A 107 1.19 7.84 -22.77
CA TRP A 107 -0.11 7.19 -22.63
C TRP A 107 -0.30 6.62 -21.22
N ILE A 108 -1.50 6.79 -20.69
CA ILE A 108 -1.97 6.20 -19.42
C ILE A 108 -3.29 5.48 -19.65
N GLY A 109 -3.69 4.66 -18.69
CA GLY A 109 -4.91 3.88 -18.71
C GLY A 109 -6.13 4.77 -18.54
N GLY A 110 -6.79 5.07 -19.65
CA GLY A 110 -8.04 5.83 -19.71
C GLY A 110 -8.50 5.93 -21.17
N PHE A 111 -9.75 5.53 -21.43
CA PHE A 111 -10.40 5.70 -22.72
C PHE A 111 -11.72 6.42 -22.53
N ASP A 112 -12.12 7.25 -23.49
CA ASP A 112 -13.46 7.83 -23.49
C ASP A 112 -14.46 6.72 -23.80
N ALA A 113 -15.28 6.36 -22.81
CA ALA A 113 -16.29 5.31 -22.93
C ALA A 113 -17.50 5.74 -23.78
N ILE A 114 -17.63 7.03 -24.12
CA ILE A 114 -18.77 7.54 -24.89
C ILE A 114 -18.26 8.19 -26.18
N GLN A 115 -18.13 7.40 -27.24
CA GLN A 115 -18.27 7.95 -28.58
C GLN A 115 -19.77 8.08 -28.86
N VAL A 116 -20.36 9.25 -28.56
CA VAL A 116 -21.72 9.53 -29.05
C VAL A 116 -21.59 9.63 -30.57
N GLU A 117 -21.93 8.55 -31.26
CA GLU A 117 -22.07 8.56 -32.70
C GLU A 117 -23.28 9.45 -33.01
N TYR A 118 -23.03 10.73 -33.25
CA TYR A 118 -24.02 11.61 -33.85
C TYR A 118 -24.18 11.19 -35.31
N THR A 119 -24.84 10.04 -35.53
CA THR A 119 -25.43 9.72 -36.83
C THR A 119 -26.45 10.80 -37.14
N HIS A 120 -26.04 11.80 -37.91
CA HIS A 120 -26.93 12.70 -38.63
C HIS A 120 -27.74 11.85 -39.61
N ARG A 121 -28.93 11.42 -39.19
CA ARG A 121 -29.96 10.88 -40.07
C ARG A 121 -31.02 11.95 -40.31
#